data_AF-A0A954ZU44-F1
#
_entry.id   AF-A0A954ZU44-F1
#
_cell.length_a   1.000
_cell.length_b   1.000
_cell.length_c   1.000
_cell.angle_alpha   90.00
_cell.angle_beta   90.00
_cell.angle_gamma   90.00
#
_symmetry.space_group_name_H-M   'P 1'
#
loop_
_entity.id
_entity.type
_entity.pdbx_description
1 polymer ?
#
loop_
_entity_poly.entity_id
_entity_poly.type
_entity_poly.pdbx_seq_one_letter_code
_entity_poly.pdbx_strand_id
1 'polypeptide(L)'
;MDMISTFAQAATGDAENASMAVGSVWDFVMKGGWMMIPIGICSLVVLAVSVERAIVLRRKDVVPDDFERGLMPTLDGGVRTKRDAEAYCEKSGTPVARTVLAGVERIGRPIETIEKHMVSAGEHEIFKLRRRLRALAVVAAIAPLLGLVGTIFGMIKAFQTVAISGEALGKTELLAEGIYEAMITTAAGLVVAIPALVLHHWFAAKIENLTRLMDAVCVNVVEAIASATGQAEDEEEHTSRRESMDSYPVRGGAIG
;
A
#
# COMPACT_ATOMS: atom_id res chain seq x y z
N MET A 1 -24.22 44.21 -26.45
CA MET A 1 -24.38 43.05 -25.54
C MET A 1 -23.30 42.00 -25.89
N ASP A 2 -22.11 42.44 -26.33
CA ASP A 2 -21.24 41.63 -27.21
C ASP A 2 -19.81 41.42 -26.68
N MET A 3 -19.47 42.02 -25.53
CA MET A 3 -18.17 41.76 -24.90
C MET A 3 -18.14 40.38 -24.22
N ILE A 4 -19.25 39.95 -23.60
CA ILE A 4 -19.30 38.68 -22.85
C ILE A 4 -19.32 37.47 -23.82
N SER A 5 -19.97 37.59 -24.98
CA SER A 5 -19.96 36.54 -26.01
C SER A 5 -18.59 36.38 -26.69
N THR A 6 -17.83 37.47 -26.86
CA THR A 6 -16.49 37.44 -27.48
C THR A 6 -15.45 36.72 -26.59
N PHE A 7 -15.50 36.91 -25.26
CA PHE A 7 -14.62 36.16 -24.34
C PHE A 7 -15.05 34.70 -24.17
N ALA A 8 -16.35 34.39 -24.30
CA ALA A 8 -16.84 33.01 -24.28
C ALA A 8 -16.44 32.22 -25.54
N GLN A 9 -16.38 32.87 -26.71
CA GLN A 9 -15.90 32.25 -27.95
C GLN A 9 -14.37 32.03 -27.95
N ALA A 10 -13.59 32.93 -27.32
CA ALA A 10 -12.14 32.76 -27.16
C ALA A 10 -11.77 31.61 -26.20
N ALA A 11 -12.51 31.47 -25.09
CA ALA A 11 -12.30 30.38 -24.13
C ALA A 11 -12.72 28.99 -24.65
N THR A 12 -13.67 28.93 -25.57
CA THR A 12 -14.11 27.67 -26.20
C THR A 12 -13.20 27.25 -27.35
N GLY A 13 -12.67 28.20 -28.13
CA GLY A 13 -11.68 27.92 -29.18
C GLY A 13 -10.35 27.37 -28.64
N ASP A 14 -9.89 27.83 -27.48
CA ASP A 14 -8.67 27.31 -26.85
C ASP A 14 -8.85 25.92 -26.24
N ALA A 15 -10.06 25.57 -25.76
CA ALA A 15 -10.36 24.25 -25.22
C ALA A 15 -10.53 23.18 -26.31
N GLU A 16 -11.14 23.52 -27.45
CA GLU A 16 -11.25 22.64 -28.62
C GLU A 16 -9.87 22.38 -29.25
N ASN A 17 -9.01 23.40 -29.31
CA ASN A 17 -7.63 23.28 -29.77
C ASN A 17 -6.72 22.56 -28.76
N ALA A 18 -6.92 22.69 -27.45
CA ALA A 18 -6.19 21.94 -26.43
C ALA A 18 -6.53 20.44 -26.46
N SER A 19 -7.80 20.10 -26.74
CA SER A 19 -8.26 18.74 -26.99
C SER A 19 -7.63 18.15 -28.27
N MET A 20 -7.53 18.95 -29.35
CA MET A 20 -6.86 18.54 -30.59
C MET A 20 -5.32 18.54 -30.51
N ALA A 21 -4.72 19.23 -29.53
CA ALA A 21 -3.27 19.29 -29.32
C ALA A 21 -2.74 18.17 -28.41
N VAL A 22 -3.61 17.44 -27.73
CA VAL A 22 -3.26 16.11 -27.21
C VAL A 22 -3.27 15.17 -28.41
N GLY A 23 -2.20 15.21 -29.20
CA GLY A 23 -1.87 14.09 -30.09
C GLY A 23 -2.03 12.81 -29.28
N SER A 24 -2.61 11.78 -29.90
CA SER A 24 -2.87 10.48 -29.28
C SER A 24 -1.69 10.08 -28.39
N VAL A 25 -1.88 9.41 -27.25
CA VAL A 25 -0.77 9.03 -26.31
C VAL A 25 0.44 8.45 -27.05
N TRP A 26 0.18 7.82 -28.20
CA TRP A 26 1.14 7.39 -29.21
C TRP A 26 2.06 8.48 -29.79
N ASP A 27 1.54 9.65 -30.18
CA ASP A 27 2.32 10.81 -30.64
C ASP A 27 3.25 11.34 -29.53
N PHE A 28 2.77 11.33 -28.28
CA PHE A 28 3.58 11.70 -27.12
C PHE A 28 4.75 10.74 -26.90
N VAL A 29 4.52 9.44 -27.10
CA VAL A 29 5.55 8.40 -27.00
C VAL A 29 6.55 8.50 -28.16
N MET A 30 6.09 8.76 -29.38
CA MET A 30 6.95 8.96 -30.55
C MET A 30 7.86 10.20 -30.41
N LYS A 31 7.32 11.29 -29.84
CA LYS A 31 8.04 12.57 -29.72
C LYS A 31 9.01 12.66 -28.54
N GLY A 32 8.85 11.85 -27.50
CA GLY A 32 9.70 11.89 -26.29
C GLY A 32 11.04 11.12 -26.40
N GLY A 33 11.34 10.54 -27.57
CA GLY A 33 12.62 9.87 -27.82
C GLY A 33 12.87 8.64 -26.97
N TRP A 34 14.14 8.25 -26.82
CA TRP A 34 14.52 6.96 -26.23
C TRP A 34 14.18 6.85 -24.73
N MET A 35 14.11 7.98 -24.03
CA MET A 35 13.79 8.07 -22.60
C MET A 35 12.32 7.74 -22.28
N MET A 36 11.45 7.66 -23.29
CA MET A 36 10.08 7.19 -23.11
C MET A 36 9.98 5.70 -22.77
N ILE A 37 10.96 4.88 -23.17
CA ILE A 37 10.97 3.44 -22.90
C ILE A 37 10.99 3.14 -21.39
N PRO A 38 11.96 3.66 -20.59
CA PRO A 38 11.98 3.41 -19.15
C PRO A 38 10.76 4.00 -18.43
N ILE A 39 10.26 5.17 -18.85
CA ILE A 39 9.02 5.77 -18.30
C ILE A 39 7.80 4.90 -18.61
N GLY A 40 7.73 4.33 -19.81
CA GLY A 40 6.69 3.38 -20.21
C GLY A 40 6.71 2.10 -19.38
N ILE A 41 7.89 1.56 -19.09
CA ILE A 41 8.05 0.41 -18.18
C ILE A 41 7.54 0.76 -16.77
N CYS A 42 7.88 1.94 -16.25
CA CYS A 42 7.35 2.42 -14.98
C CYS A 42 5.81 2.47 -14.98
N SER A 43 5.20 2.98 -16.05
CA SER A 43 3.74 3.04 -16.20
C SER A 43 3.10 1.64 -16.21
N LEU A 44 3.70 0.69 -16.93
CA LEU A 44 3.24 -0.70 -16.94
C LEU A 44 3.33 -1.35 -15.57
N VAL A 45 4.42 -1.12 -14.82
CA VAL A 45 4.59 -1.63 -13.45
C VAL A 45 3.51 -1.04 -12.54
N VAL A 46 3.23 0.26 -12.62
CA VAL A 46 2.16 0.91 -11.84
C VAL A 46 0.82 0.25 -12.12
N LEU A 47 0.47 0.06 -13.40
CA LEU A 47 -0.79 -0.56 -13.78
C LEU A 47 -0.88 -2.01 -13.29
N ALA A 48 0.15 -2.82 -13.55
CA ALA A 48 0.19 -4.23 -13.15
C ALA A 48 0.06 -4.41 -11.63
N VAL A 49 0.85 -3.65 -10.85
CA VAL A 49 0.78 -3.70 -9.39
C VAL A 49 -0.56 -3.20 -8.88
N SER A 50 -1.13 -2.17 -9.50
CA SER A 50 -2.41 -1.60 -9.07
C SER A 50 -3.57 -2.56 -9.28
N VAL A 51 -3.64 -3.23 -10.43
CA VAL A 51 -4.68 -4.25 -10.71
C VAL A 51 -4.55 -5.42 -9.74
N GLU A 52 -3.34 -5.95 -9.57
CA GLU A 52 -3.10 -7.04 -8.62
C GLU A 52 -3.51 -6.65 -7.20
N ARG A 53 -3.12 -5.46 -6.73
CA ARG A 53 -3.44 -4.98 -5.38
C ARG A 53 -4.93 -4.71 -5.21
N ALA A 54 -5.60 -4.18 -6.23
CA ALA A 54 -7.05 -3.99 -6.19
C ALA A 54 -7.81 -5.31 -5.97
N ILE A 55 -7.30 -6.41 -6.52
CA ILE A 55 -7.86 -7.76 -6.36
C ILE A 55 -7.47 -8.36 -4.99
N VAL A 56 -6.20 -8.35 -4.63
CA VAL A 56 -5.71 -9.01 -3.39
C VAL A 56 -6.17 -8.29 -2.11
N LEU A 57 -6.28 -6.97 -2.11
CA LEU A 57 -6.70 -6.19 -0.92
C LEU A 57 -8.23 -6.10 -0.82
N ARG A 58 -9.02 -6.96 -1.47
CA ARG A 58 -10.46 -6.98 -1.24
C ARG A 58 -10.72 -7.53 0.15
N ARG A 59 -11.58 -6.86 0.92
CA ARG A 59 -11.89 -7.23 2.31
C ARG A 59 -12.22 -8.70 2.46
N LYS A 60 -13.11 -9.22 1.62
CA LYS A 60 -13.52 -10.63 1.58
C LYS A 60 -12.38 -11.65 1.42
N ASP A 61 -11.26 -11.26 0.80
CA ASP A 61 -10.13 -12.15 0.53
C ASP A 61 -9.10 -12.10 1.69
N VAL A 62 -9.21 -11.11 2.58
CA VAL A 62 -8.31 -10.90 3.73
C VAL A 62 -8.99 -11.20 5.06
N VAL A 63 -10.16 -10.60 5.30
CA VAL A 63 -11.01 -10.78 6.48
C VAL A 63 -12.46 -10.99 6.01
N PRO A 64 -12.89 -12.24 5.77
CA PRO A 64 -14.28 -12.54 5.44
C PRO A 64 -15.21 -12.12 6.58
N ASP A 65 -16.33 -11.47 6.26
CA ASP A 65 -17.27 -10.93 7.26
C ASP A 65 -17.86 -12.02 8.17
N ASP A 66 -17.99 -13.25 7.65
CA ASP A 66 -18.53 -14.40 8.39
C ASP A 66 -17.42 -15.28 9.01
N PHE A 67 -16.14 -14.91 8.88
CA PHE A 67 -15.04 -15.71 9.41
C PHE A 67 -15.17 -15.86 10.93
N GLU A 68 -15.27 -14.74 11.63
CA GLU A 68 -15.41 -14.71 13.10
C GLU A 68 -16.69 -15.41 13.55
N ARG A 69 -17.82 -15.15 12.89
CA ARG A 69 -19.11 -15.78 13.19
C ARG A 69 -19.10 -17.29 13.06
N GLY A 70 -18.34 -17.84 12.11
CA GLY A 70 -18.19 -19.28 11.96
C GLY A 70 -17.14 -19.90 12.90
N LEU A 71 -16.16 -19.11 13.35
CA LEU A 71 -15.10 -19.56 14.24
C LEU A 71 -15.53 -19.56 15.71
N MET A 72 -16.16 -18.51 16.21
CA MET A 72 -16.52 -18.35 17.62
C MET A 72 -17.30 -19.55 18.21
N PRO A 73 -18.30 -20.12 17.51
CA PRO A 73 -19.00 -21.31 17.99
C PRO A 73 -18.12 -22.57 18.12
N THR A 74 -16.92 -22.58 17.53
CA THR A 74 -15.95 -23.67 17.67
C THR A 74 -15.03 -23.50 18.88
N LEU A 75 -15.00 -22.31 19.48
CA LEU A 75 -14.15 -21.95 20.63
C LEU A 75 -14.93 -21.92 21.95
N ASP A 76 -16.25 -21.67 21.93
CA ASP A 76 -17.15 -21.52 23.10
C ASP A 76 -17.40 -22.81 23.93
N GLY A 77 -16.46 -23.77 24.00
CA GLY A 77 -16.54 -24.91 24.92
C GLY A 77 -17.70 -25.91 24.68
N GLY A 78 -18.36 -25.85 23.51
CA GLY A 78 -19.42 -26.77 23.11
C GLY A 78 -18.91 -28.13 22.59
N VAL A 79 -19.75 -28.84 21.81
CA VAL A 79 -19.46 -30.18 21.21
C VAL A 79 -18.22 -30.19 20.29
N ARG A 80 -17.67 -29.03 19.94
CA ARG A 80 -16.59 -28.85 18.97
C ARG A 80 -15.23 -28.68 19.66
N THR A 81 -14.23 -29.39 19.13
CA THR A 81 -12.89 -29.48 19.72
C THR A 81 -11.96 -28.44 19.09
N LYS A 82 -10.80 -28.14 19.71
CA LYS A 82 -9.64 -27.46 19.09
C LYS A 82 -9.42 -27.83 17.62
N ARG A 83 -9.58 -29.10 17.27
CA ARG A 83 -9.47 -29.63 15.90
C ARG A 83 -10.47 -29.04 14.91
N ASP A 84 -11.69 -28.72 15.33
CA ASP A 84 -12.71 -28.11 14.48
C ASP A 84 -12.36 -26.65 14.17
N ALA A 85 -11.81 -25.94 15.16
CA ALA A 85 -11.30 -24.58 14.99
C ALA A 85 -10.08 -24.54 14.06
N GLU A 86 -9.15 -25.49 14.21
CA GLU A 86 -8.00 -25.68 13.30
C GLU A 86 -8.49 -25.93 11.87
N ALA A 87 -9.38 -26.92 11.68
CA ALA A 87 -9.92 -27.28 10.36
C ALA A 87 -10.68 -26.12 9.70
N TYR A 88 -11.41 -25.31 10.48
CA TYR A 88 -12.10 -24.12 9.98
C TYR A 88 -11.12 -23.06 9.47
N CYS A 89 -10.04 -22.81 10.22
CA CYS A 89 -9.00 -21.85 9.83
C CYS A 89 -8.24 -22.31 8.58
N GLU A 90 -7.86 -23.59 8.52
CA GLU A 90 -7.19 -24.18 7.35
C GLU A 90 -8.05 -24.10 6.08
N LYS A 91 -9.35 -24.36 6.20
CA LYS A 91 -10.30 -24.29 5.07
C LYS A 91 -10.46 -22.87 4.53
N SER A 92 -10.44 -21.86 5.40
CA SER A 92 -10.59 -20.46 5.00
C SER A 92 -9.36 -19.98 4.22
N GLY A 93 -8.15 -20.31 4.67
CA GLY A 93 -6.90 -20.00 3.97
C GLY A 93 -6.59 -18.50 3.79
N THR A 94 -7.37 -17.63 4.42
CA THR A 94 -7.19 -16.18 4.39
C THR A 94 -6.06 -15.73 5.34
N PRO A 95 -5.48 -14.54 5.13
CA PRO A 95 -4.53 -13.93 6.06
C PRO A 95 -5.01 -13.95 7.52
N VAL A 96 -6.26 -13.55 7.80
CA VAL A 96 -6.79 -13.60 9.18
C VAL A 96 -6.86 -15.02 9.71
N ALA A 97 -7.25 -15.99 8.89
CA ALA A 97 -7.35 -17.38 9.30
C ALA A 97 -5.98 -17.99 9.61
N ARG A 98 -4.94 -17.65 8.85
CA ARG A 98 -3.55 -18.08 9.13
C ARG A 98 -3.02 -17.48 10.42
N THR A 99 -3.34 -16.22 10.70
CA THR A 99 -2.98 -15.56 11.97
C THR A 99 -3.66 -16.24 13.15
N VAL A 100 -4.95 -16.50 13.03
CA VAL A 100 -5.74 -17.14 14.08
C VAL A 100 -5.34 -18.60 14.30
N LEU A 101 -5.06 -19.35 13.23
CA LEU A 101 -4.57 -20.72 13.32
C LEU A 101 -3.32 -20.84 14.21
N ALA A 102 -2.39 -19.88 14.10
CA ALA A 102 -1.19 -19.86 14.94
C ALA A 102 -1.51 -19.79 16.44
N GLY A 103 -2.61 -19.12 16.83
CA GLY A 103 -3.11 -19.10 18.20
C GLY A 103 -3.84 -20.39 18.58
N VAL A 104 -4.77 -20.84 17.72
CA VAL A 104 -5.60 -22.03 17.96
C VAL A 104 -4.75 -23.30 18.15
N GLU A 105 -3.70 -23.49 17.33
CA GLU A 105 -2.75 -24.61 17.46
C GLU A 105 -2.08 -24.68 18.85
N ARG A 106 -2.05 -23.56 19.57
CA ARG A 106 -1.36 -23.37 20.84
C ARG A 106 -2.32 -23.27 22.03
N ILE A 107 -3.62 -23.51 21.84
CA ILE A 107 -4.58 -23.69 22.94
C ILE A 107 -4.03 -24.73 23.92
N GLY A 108 -4.03 -24.37 25.21
CA GLY A 108 -3.40 -25.11 26.32
C GLY A 108 -2.06 -24.53 26.79
N ARG A 109 -1.55 -23.46 26.16
CA ARG A 109 -0.41 -22.66 26.63
C ARG A 109 -0.88 -21.40 27.37
N PRO A 110 0.00 -20.67 28.07
CA PRO A 110 -0.36 -19.37 28.64
C PRO A 110 -0.87 -18.39 27.56
N ILE A 111 -1.86 -17.57 27.89
CA ILE A 111 -2.47 -16.60 26.96
C ILE A 111 -1.42 -15.67 26.34
N GLU A 112 -0.47 -15.18 27.12
CA GLU A 112 0.64 -14.36 26.64
C GLU A 112 1.42 -15.05 25.50
N THR A 113 1.60 -16.38 25.58
CA THR A 113 2.28 -17.15 24.52
C THR A 113 1.42 -17.24 23.27
N ILE A 114 0.11 -17.47 23.43
CA ILE A 114 -0.84 -17.55 22.32
C ILE A 114 -0.90 -16.22 21.56
N GLU A 115 -1.11 -15.12 22.29
CA GLU A 115 -1.15 -13.76 21.75
C GLU A 115 0.13 -13.43 21.00
N LYS A 116 1.30 -13.67 21.61
CA LYS A 116 2.60 -13.40 20.98
C LYS A 116 2.78 -14.13 19.65
N HIS A 117 2.32 -15.38 19.56
CA HIS A 117 2.38 -16.14 18.32
C HIS A 117 1.39 -15.63 17.26
N MET A 118 0.18 -15.22 17.67
CA MET A 118 -0.78 -14.58 16.78
C MET A 118 -0.25 -13.25 16.25
N VAL A 119 0.30 -12.38 17.10
CA VAL A 119 0.90 -11.11 16.68
C VAL A 119 2.02 -11.33 15.67
N SER A 120 2.94 -12.27 15.95
CA SER A 120 4.03 -12.57 15.03
C SER A 120 3.54 -13.12 13.68
N ALA A 121 2.52 -13.97 13.67
CA ALA A 121 1.89 -14.45 12.43
C ALA A 121 1.18 -13.33 11.68
N GLY A 122 0.50 -12.42 12.39
CA GLY A 122 -0.16 -11.25 11.85
C GLY A 122 0.83 -10.30 11.17
N GLU A 123 1.93 -9.96 11.83
CA GLU A 123 3.01 -9.16 11.25
C GLU A 123 3.56 -9.77 9.96
N HIS A 124 3.72 -11.10 9.93
CA HIS A 124 4.19 -11.81 8.74
C HIS A 124 3.21 -11.71 7.57
N GLU A 125 1.90 -11.83 7.82
CA GLU A 125 0.86 -11.68 6.80
C GLU A 125 0.73 -10.21 6.33
N ILE A 126 0.79 -9.25 7.25
CA ILE A 126 0.78 -7.81 6.93
C ILE A 126 2.00 -7.45 6.07
N PHE A 127 3.18 -8.00 6.38
CA PHE A 127 4.38 -7.82 5.58
C PHE A 127 4.18 -8.31 4.14
N LYS A 128 3.55 -9.48 3.93
CA LYS A 128 3.21 -9.99 2.58
C LYS A 128 2.25 -9.05 1.85
N LEU A 129 1.26 -8.49 2.55
CA LEU A 129 0.32 -7.51 1.99
C LEU A 129 1.03 -6.21 1.60
N ARG A 130 2.02 -5.75 2.37
CA ARG A 130 2.78 -4.51 2.10
C ARG A 130 3.88 -4.67 1.05
N ARG A 131 4.47 -5.86 0.86
CA ARG A 131 5.68 -6.08 0.05
C ARG A 131 5.65 -5.42 -1.34
N ARG A 132 4.53 -5.53 -2.07
CA ARG A 132 4.44 -4.97 -3.44
C ARG A 132 4.06 -3.48 -3.50
N LEU A 133 3.64 -2.86 -2.39
CA LEU A 133 3.46 -1.40 -2.33
C LEU A 133 4.78 -0.64 -2.45
N ARG A 134 5.89 -1.28 -2.05
CA ARG A 134 7.24 -0.72 -2.22
C ARG A 134 7.55 -0.42 -3.68
N ALA A 135 7.04 -1.22 -4.62
CA ALA A 135 7.23 -0.97 -6.05
C ALA A 135 6.57 0.35 -6.50
N LEU A 136 5.33 0.62 -6.05
CA LEU A 136 4.64 1.88 -6.35
C LEU A 136 5.39 3.09 -5.78
N ALA A 137 5.90 3.00 -4.54
CA ALA A 137 6.68 4.07 -3.94
C ALA A 137 7.98 4.35 -4.71
N VAL A 138 8.69 3.29 -5.11
CA VAL A 138 9.91 3.40 -5.91
C VAL A 138 9.62 4.04 -7.27
N VAL A 139 8.56 3.63 -7.96
CA VAL A 139 8.19 4.23 -9.25
C VAL A 139 7.77 5.70 -9.08
N ALA A 140 6.99 6.02 -8.05
CA ALA A 140 6.60 7.40 -7.75
C ALA A 140 7.81 8.32 -7.52
N ALA A 141 8.88 7.80 -6.92
CA ALA A 141 10.12 8.54 -6.69
C ALA A 141 11.02 8.63 -7.94
N ILE A 142 11.15 7.55 -8.71
CA ILE A 142 12.09 7.45 -9.84
C ILE A 142 11.52 8.03 -11.14
N ALA A 143 10.22 7.91 -11.41
CA ALA A 143 9.63 8.38 -12.66
C ALA A 143 9.85 9.89 -12.94
N PRO A 144 9.73 10.81 -11.96
CA PRO A 144 10.07 12.22 -12.17
C PRO A 144 11.56 12.43 -12.43
N LEU A 145 12.42 11.67 -11.75
CA LEU A 145 13.88 11.73 -11.94
C LEU A 145 14.27 11.25 -13.33
N LEU A 146 13.61 10.22 -13.88
CA LEU A 146 13.79 9.79 -15.26
C LEU A 146 13.38 10.89 -16.25
N GLY A 147 12.29 11.60 -15.99
CA GLY A 147 11.87 12.75 -16.79
C GLY A 147 12.90 13.90 -16.76
N LEU A 148 13.47 14.19 -15.59
CA LEU A 148 14.55 15.16 -15.44
C LEU A 148 15.83 14.72 -16.16
N VAL A 149 16.19 13.45 -16.11
CA VAL A 149 17.30 12.91 -16.88
C VAL A 149 17.02 13.04 -18.39
N GLY A 150 15.78 12.85 -18.80
CA GLY A 150 15.32 13.07 -20.18
C GLY A 150 15.55 14.50 -20.67
N THR A 151 15.32 15.52 -19.84
CA THR A 151 15.60 16.90 -20.25
C THR A 151 17.07 17.16 -20.45
N ILE A 152 17.92 16.62 -19.57
CA ILE A 152 19.39 16.75 -19.70
C ILE A 152 19.85 16.13 -21.02
N PHE A 153 19.40 14.92 -21.33
CA PHE A 153 19.77 14.26 -22.59
C PHE A 153 19.22 14.98 -23.83
N GLY A 154 17.96 15.45 -23.79
CA GLY A 154 17.35 16.21 -24.90
C GLY A 154 18.13 17.49 -25.21
N MET A 155 18.52 18.24 -24.17
CA MET A 155 19.32 19.45 -24.33
C MET A 155 20.74 19.16 -24.84
N ILE A 156 21.40 18.11 -24.34
CA ILE A 156 22.73 17.69 -24.84
C ILE A 156 22.66 17.37 -26.33
N LYS A 157 21.66 16.59 -26.75
CA LYS A 157 21.43 16.23 -28.15
C LYS A 157 21.18 17.48 -29.01
N ALA A 158 20.33 18.40 -28.56
CA ALA A 158 20.03 19.66 -29.25
C ALA A 158 21.31 20.48 -29.53
N PHE A 159 22.14 20.69 -28.51
CA PHE A 159 23.38 21.45 -28.64
C PHE A 159 24.43 20.74 -29.50
N GLN A 160 24.52 19.40 -29.43
CA GLN A 160 25.41 18.62 -30.29
C GLN A 160 25.02 18.76 -31.77
N THR A 161 23.73 18.64 -32.09
CA THR A 161 23.24 18.81 -33.46
C THR A 161 23.56 20.19 -33.99
N VAL A 162 23.34 21.24 -33.20
CA VAL A 162 23.62 22.64 -33.58
C VAL A 162 25.11 22.91 -33.77
N ALA A 163 25.97 22.28 -32.97
CA ALA A 163 27.42 22.42 -33.09
C ALA A 163 27.97 21.77 -34.37
N ILE A 164 27.34 20.69 -34.85
CA ILE A 164 27.73 19.98 -36.08
C ILE A 164 27.11 20.63 -37.32
N SER A 165 25.92 21.23 -37.19
CA SER A 165 25.25 21.98 -38.25
C SER A 165 25.98 23.29 -38.57
N GLY A 166 26.81 23.27 -39.61
CA GLY A 166 27.62 24.42 -40.05
C GLY A 166 26.83 25.63 -40.58
N GLU A 167 25.56 25.45 -40.97
CA GLU A 167 24.73 26.55 -41.50
C GLU A 167 24.01 27.33 -40.39
N ALA A 168 23.96 28.66 -40.51
CA ALA A 168 23.29 29.53 -39.54
C ALA A 168 21.74 29.48 -39.65
N LEU A 169 21.20 29.12 -40.82
CA LEU A 169 19.77 28.91 -41.02
C LEU A 169 19.35 27.56 -40.41
N GLY A 170 18.30 27.55 -39.59
CA GLY A 170 17.74 26.33 -38.99
C GLY A 170 18.27 25.95 -37.60
N LYS A 171 19.29 26.64 -37.06
CA LYS A 171 19.80 26.39 -35.69
C LYS A 171 18.74 26.57 -34.61
N THR A 172 17.89 27.58 -34.76
CA THR A 172 16.79 27.85 -33.81
C THR A 172 15.75 26.74 -33.80
N GLU A 173 15.43 26.18 -34.97
CA GLU A 173 14.42 25.12 -35.13
C GLU A 173 14.92 23.80 -34.54
N LEU A 174 16.20 23.45 -34.80
CA LEU A 174 16.85 22.27 -34.21
C LEU A 174 16.94 22.36 -32.67
N LEU A 175 17.22 23.55 -32.13
CA LEU A 175 17.20 23.77 -30.68
C LEU A 175 15.79 23.62 -30.11
N ALA A 176 14.79 24.20 -30.78
CA ALA A 176 13.40 24.14 -30.34
C ALA A 176 12.88 22.69 -30.29
N GLU A 177 13.24 21.86 -31.27
CA GLU A 177 12.87 20.44 -31.29
C GLU A 177 13.44 19.67 -30.09
N GLY A 178 14.72 19.84 -29.77
CA GLY A 178 15.34 19.15 -28.64
C GLY A 178 14.84 19.64 -27.27
N ILE A 179 14.52 20.93 -27.14
CA ILE A 179 13.86 21.48 -25.94
C ILE A 179 12.45 20.88 -25.80
N TYR A 180 11.72 20.75 -26.90
CA TYR A 180 10.38 20.17 -26.90
C TYR A 180 10.39 18.68 -26.52
N GLU A 181 11.31 17.88 -27.09
CA GLU A 181 11.55 16.49 -26.69
C GLU A 181 11.84 16.40 -25.18
N ALA A 182 12.73 17.26 -24.67
CA ALA A 182 13.06 17.37 -23.25
C ALA A 182 11.82 17.64 -22.37
N MET A 183 11.01 18.65 -22.71
CA MET A 183 9.81 19.00 -21.95
C MET A 183 8.78 17.86 -21.91
N ILE A 184 8.59 17.15 -23.02
CA ILE A 184 7.68 16.01 -23.09
C ILE A 184 8.10 14.90 -22.12
N THR A 185 9.40 14.56 -22.07
CA THR A 185 9.88 13.48 -21.18
C THR A 185 9.65 13.80 -19.71
N THR A 186 9.81 15.07 -19.30
CA THR A 186 9.51 15.51 -17.94
C THR A 186 8.01 15.43 -17.63
N ALA A 187 7.17 15.92 -18.53
CA ALA A 187 5.72 15.82 -18.36
C ALA A 187 5.28 14.35 -18.24
N ALA A 188 5.80 13.47 -19.09
CA ALA A 188 5.51 12.03 -19.04
C ALA A 188 5.91 11.39 -17.72
N GLY A 189 7.10 11.71 -17.19
CA GLY A 189 7.57 11.22 -15.89
C GLY A 189 6.63 11.62 -14.75
N LEU A 190 6.14 12.85 -14.74
CA LEU A 190 5.19 13.34 -13.74
C LEU A 190 3.80 12.70 -13.88
N VAL A 191 3.31 12.54 -15.12
CA VAL A 191 2.00 11.89 -15.39
C VAL A 191 1.98 10.45 -14.89
N VAL A 192 3.11 9.74 -14.89
CA VAL A 192 3.22 8.39 -14.31
C VAL A 192 3.40 8.43 -12.79
N ALA A 193 4.20 9.37 -12.27
CA ALA A 193 4.53 9.45 -10.86
C ALA A 193 3.34 9.82 -9.97
N ILE A 194 2.51 10.77 -10.40
CA ILE A 194 1.38 11.28 -9.62
C ILE A 194 0.37 10.17 -9.31
N PRO A 195 -0.16 9.41 -10.28
CA PRO A 195 -1.04 8.28 -10.00
C PRO A 195 -0.36 7.19 -9.16
N ALA A 196 0.91 6.91 -9.40
CA ALA A 196 1.66 5.91 -8.62
C ALA A 196 1.69 6.28 -7.12
N LEU A 197 1.91 7.55 -6.80
CA LEU A 197 1.94 8.07 -5.43
C LEU A 197 0.55 8.00 -4.78
N VAL A 198 -0.49 8.44 -5.50
CA VAL A 198 -1.88 8.40 -5.00
C VAL A 198 -2.30 6.95 -4.70
N LEU A 199 -2.02 6.02 -5.62
CA LEU A 199 -2.34 4.61 -5.47
C LEU A 199 -1.55 3.98 -4.31
N HIS A 200 -0.27 4.33 -4.15
CA HIS A 200 0.53 3.89 -3.02
C HIS A 200 -0.12 4.26 -1.68
N HIS A 201 -0.50 5.53 -1.50
CA HIS A 201 -1.15 5.99 -0.26
C HIS A 201 -2.54 5.37 -0.07
N TRP A 202 -3.34 5.25 -1.14
CA TRP A 202 -4.65 4.64 -1.07
C TRP A 202 -4.60 3.18 -0.63
N PHE A 203 -3.72 2.38 -1.23
CA PHE A 203 -3.53 0.99 -0.83
C PHE A 203 -2.91 0.86 0.56
N ALA A 204 -1.99 1.74 0.95
CA ALA A 204 -1.43 1.75 2.30
C ALA A 204 -2.53 1.97 3.36
N ALA A 205 -3.41 2.95 3.16
CA ALA A 205 -4.55 3.19 4.03
C ALA A 205 -5.52 1.98 4.06
N LYS A 206 -5.73 1.32 2.91
CA LYS A 206 -6.55 0.13 2.83
C LYS A 206 -5.96 -1.05 3.62
N ILE A 207 -4.65 -1.28 3.53
CA ILE A 207 -3.97 -2.31 4.35
C ILE A 207 -4.08 -1.99 5.82
N GLU A 208 -3.89 -0.73 6.22
CA GLU A 208 -4.03 -0.31 7.62
C GLU A 208 -5.42 -0.64 8.18
N ASN A 209 -6.48 -0.36 7.41
CA ASN A 209 -7.84 -0.75 7.80
C ASN A 209 -8.01 -2.27 7.92
N LEU A 210 -7.39 -3.05 7.02
CA LEU A 210 -7.44 -4.52 7.09
C LEU A 210 -6.66 -5.05 8.29
N THR A 211 -5.51 -4.45 8.62
CA THR A 211 -4.73 -4.77 9.83
C THR A 211 -5.59 -4.59 11.08
N ARG A 212 -6.27 -3.44 11.22
CA ARG A 212 -7.16 -3.20 12.37
C ARG A 212 -8.28 -4.24 12.49
N LEU A 213 -8.85 -4.66 11.36
CA LEU A 213 -9.87 -5.71 11.35
C LEU A 213 -9.29 -7.07 11.76
N MET A 214 -8.09 -7.41 11.29
CA MET A 214 -7.40 -8.64 11.69
C MET A 214 -7.08 -8.63 13.19
N ASP A 215 -6.60 -7.50 13.72
CA ASP A 215 -6.26 -7.35 15.13
C ASP A 215 -7.50 -7.48 16.01
N ALA A 216 -8.62 -6.87 15.63
CA ALA A 216 -9.89 -7.00 16.33
C ALA A 216 -10.35 -8.46 16.41
N VAL A 217 -10.27 -9.22 15.31
CA VAL A 217 -10.59 -10.66 15.30
C VAL A 217 -9.63 -11.43 16.21
N CYS A 218 -8.34 -11.08 16.21
CA CYS A 218 -7.35 -11.74 17.07
C CYS A 218 -7.67 -11.54 18.56
N VAL A 219 -8.02 -10.32 18.97
CA VAL A 219 -8.41 -10.00 20.36
C VAL A 219 -9.63 -10.84 20.76
N ASN A 220 -10.68 -10.83 19.95
CA ASN A 220 -11.91 -11.58 20.27
C ASN A 220 -11.66 -13.09 20.38
N VAL A 221 -10.78 -13.63 19.53
CA VAL A 221 -10.39 -15.05 19.59
C VAL A 221 -9.58 -15.36 20.85
N VAL A 222 -8.64 -14.50 21.23
CA VAL A 222 -7.86 -14.68 22.46
C VAL A 222 -8.77 -14.67 23.69
N GLU A 223 -9.71 -13.74 23.74
CA GLU A 223 -10.73 -13.65 24.81
C GLU A 223 -11.60 -14.91 24.87
N ALA A 224 -12.05 -15.42 23.72
CA ALA A 224 -12.80 -16.68 23.65
C ALA A 224 -11.98 -17.89 24.11
N ILE A 225 -10.67 -17.94 23.80
CA ILE A 225 -9.78 -19.00 24.29
C ILE A 225 -9.56 -18.89 25.80
N ALA A 226 -9.37 -17.67 26.32
CA ALA A 226 -9.14 -17.42 27.74
C ALA A 226 -10.35 -17.82 28.59
N SER A 227 -11.56 -17.45 28.14
CA SER A 227 -12.81 -17.82 28.82
C SER A 227 -13.08 -19.33 28.74
N ALA A 228 -12.86 -19.97 27.59
CA ALA A 228 -13.07 -21.42 27.43
C ALA A 228 -12.06 -22.28 28.20
N THR A 229 -10.84 -21.78 28.44
CA THR A 229 -9.78 -22.52 29.15
C THR A 229 -9.79 -22.27 30.66
N GLY A 230 -10.64 -21.36 31.15
CA GLY A 230 -10.67 -20.93 32.57
C GLY A 230 -9.47 -20.07 32.98
N GLN A 231 -8.57 -19.73 32.04
CA GLN A 231 -7.39 -18.91 32.31
C GLN A 231 -7.72 -17.43 32.61
N ALA A 232 -8.93 -16.99 32.26
CA ALA A 232 -9.43 -15.67 32.63
C ALA A 232 -9.51 -15.47 34.16
N GLU A 233 -9.87 -16.52 34.90
CA GLU A 233 -9.97 -16.46 36.37
C GLU A 233 -8.57 -16.48 37.02
N ASP A 234 -7.63 -17.24 36.44
CA ASP A 234 -6.25 -17.34 36.93
C ASP A 234 -5.47 -16.01 36.81
N GLU A 235 -5.73 -15.20 35.76
CA GLU A 235 -5.08 -13.89 35.57
C GLU A 235 -5.59 -12.81 36.55
N GLU A 236 -6.89 -12.80 36.86
CA GLU A 236 -7.48 -11.91 37.87
C GLU A 236 -6.97 -12.25 39.29
N GLU A 237 -6.85 -13.53 39.62
CA GLU A 237 -6.31 -13.98 40.90
C GLU A 237 -4.80 -13.67 41.02
N HIS A 238 -4.03 -13.82 39.94
CA HIS A 238 -2.60 -13.47 39.95
C HIS A 238 -2.34 -11.96 40.02
N THR A 239 -3.18 -11.14 39.37
CA THR A 239 -3.09 -9.67 39.40
C THR A 239 -3.45 -9.14 40.78
N SER A 240 -4.56 -9.59 41.35
CA SER A 240 -4.97 -9.21 42.72
C SER A 240 -3.94 -9.66 43.77
N ARG A 241 -3.32 -10.84 43.60
CA ARG A 241 -2.26 -11.32 44.48
C ARG A 241 -0.97 -10.50 44.35
N ARG A 242 -0.60 -10.03 43.16
CA ARG A 242 0.52 -9.09 42.95
C ARG A 242 0.26 -7.74 43.59
N GLU A 243 -0.91 -7.15 43.38
CA GLU A 243 -1.29 -5.87 44.00
C GLU A 243 -1.37 -5.95 45.53
N SER A 244 -1.80 -7.10 46.08
CA SER A 244 -1.77 -7.36 47.52
C SER A 244 -0.35 -7.47 48.08
N MET A 245 0.61 -7.97 47.28
CA MET A 245 2.00 -8.18 47.69
C MET A 245 2.81 -6.88 47.66
N ASP A 246 2.52 -5.97 46.73
CA ASP A 246 3.08 -4.61 46.69
C ASP A 246 2.44 -3.66 47.72
N SER A 247 1.27 -4.00 48.28
CA SER A 247 0.61 -3.24 49.34
C SER A 247 1.13 -3.54 50.76
N TYR A 248 2.10 -4.44 50.93
CA TYR A 248 2.76 -4.60 52.22
C TYR A 248 3.69 -3.40 52.47
N PRO A 249 3.44 -2.56 53.49
CA PRO A 249 4.40 -1.54 53.84
C PRO A 249 5.70 -2.25 54.22
N VAL A 250 6.78 -1.92 53.50
CA VAL A 250 8.15 -2.28 53.87
C VAL A 250 8.34 -1.72 55.27
N ARG A 251 8.14 -2.59 56.26
CA ARG A 251 8.29 -2.24 57.67
C ARG A 251 9.78 -2.03 57.84
N GLY A 252 10.19 -0.77 57.73
CA GLY A 252 11.57 -0.30 57.82
C GLY A 252 12.20 -0.91 59.06
N GLY A 253 12.98 -1.95 58.83
CA GLY A 253 13.72 -2.67 59.84
C GLY A 253 15.06 -2.02 60.02
N ALA A 254 15.27 -1.52 61.24
CA ALA A 254 16.55 -1.19 61.85
C ALA A 254 17.28 0.01 61.20
N ILE A 255 18.19 0.73 61.83
CA ILE A 255 19.29 0.35 62.72
C ILE A 255 19.95 1.68 63.15
N GLY A 256 20.37 1.80 64.41
CA GLY A 256 21.44 2.72 64.85
C GLY A 256 21.01 4.10 65.31
#